data_AF-A0A969KFQ4-F1
#
_entry.id   AF-A0A969KFQ4-F1
#
_cell.length_a   1.000
_cell.length_b   1.000
_cell.length_c   1.000
_cell.angle_alpha   90.00
_cell.angle_beta   90.00
_cell.angle_gamma   90.00
#
_symmetry.space_group_name_H-M   'P 1'
#
loop_
_entity.id
_entity.type
_entity.pdbx_description
1 polymer ?
#
loop_
_entity_poly.entity_id
_entity_poly.type
_entity_poly.pdbx_seq_one_letter_code
_entity_poly.pdbx_strand_id
1 'polypeptide(L)'
;MLINPFRRAFRKSVRAYPKTMEAMQRRTPAGVNHLFKWLMPGLSVKRWMFLSALGVLFTSLGLAVWLDLTPVSRLMKFVGDLLRLLTTVVPSHISGPVAIALGLGLIFLGQNRTFGAITDVLNPDGEEELVDMLHAHRRRNKGPKIVAIGGGTGLSTLLRGLKKYSGNITAVVTVADDGGSSGRLRREIGVLPPGDIRNCLAACADEEKLLTELFQYRFEAGDGLIGHSFGNLFLTAMSEITGDLEQAVIASSKVLAIRGRVLPATLCDVRLWAKMADGRHIEGESNIPEAQGKIVEMGCYPPDPPALPAAVEAIEKADFIIMGPGSLYTSVIPNLLVPAIREAIARSTAPRIYVCNIMTQPGETDGYTVADHIKAIDRACGQKLFDAVLVHQRSPSEQALRRYALEQSHPVYLDREEVAKLRRRVVIANIMEEDMETGYVRHNHERLAGLLIRWFGRAAEVQSKMAQTIEILQ
;
A
#
# COMPACT_ATOMS: atom_id res chain seq x y z
N MET A 1 23.02 36.07 47.13
CA MET A 1 22.84 37.25 46.26
C MET A 1 23.91 37.16 45.18
N LEU A 2 23.69 37.12 43.87
CA LEU A 2 22.56 37.45 43.01
C LEU A 2 22.43 36.36 41.92
N ILE A 3 21.22 35.83 41.73
CA ILE A 3 20.88 34.93 40.61
C ILE A 3 20.11 35.77 39.59
N ASN A 4 20.68 35.94 38.40
CA ASN A 4 20.21 36.81 37.32
C ASN A 4 19.01 36.19 36.57
N PRO A 5 17.99 36.98 36.12
CA PRO A 5 16.62 36.53 35.85
C PRO A 5 16.37 35.93 34.46
N PHE A 6 17.41 35.48 33.74
CA PHE A 6 17.28 34.96 32.38
C PHE A 6 16.75 33.51 32.27
N ARG A 7 16.75 32.74 33.37
CA ARG A 7 16.21 31.36 33.38
C ARG A 7 14.68 31.27 33.52
N ARG A 8 13.98 32.39 33.75
CA ARG A 8 12.50 32.39 33.91
C ARG A 8 11.73 32.72 32.64
N ALA A 9 12.37 33.31 31.62
CA ALA A 9 11.76 33.59 30.32
C ALA A 9 11.83 32.39 29.36
N PHE A 10 12.83 31.52 29.47
CA PHE A 10 12.99 30.35 28.58
C PHE A 10 12.16 29.13 28.98
N ARG A 11 11.49 29.16 30.14
CA ARG A 11 10.59 28.09 30.62
C ARG A 11 9.10 28.36 30.36
N LYS A 12 8.74 29.49 29.73
CA LYS A 12 7.36 29.88 29.44
C LYS A 12 6.95 29.87 27.96
N SER A 13 7.84 29.52 27.03
CA SER A 13 7.52 29.42 25.58
C SER A 13 7.54 28.00 25.01
N VAL A 14 7.67 26.96 25.84
CA VAL A 14 7.72 25.54 25.40
C VAL A 14 6.41 24.78 25.69
N ARG A 15 5.29 25.49 25.87
CA ARG A 15 3.95 24.87 26.00
C ARG A 15 2.97 25.48 25.01
N ALA A 16 2.96 24.94 23.79
CA ALA A 16 1.79 24.88 22.91
C ALA A 16 2.11 24.05 21.66
N TYR A 17 2.43 22.76 21.84
CA TYR A 17 2.09 21.79 20.80
C TYR A 17 0.67 21.32 21.10
N PRO A 18 -0.30 21.46 20.18
CA PRO A 18 -1.57 20.78 20.37
C PRO A 18 -1.31 19.28 20.34
N LYS A 19 -1.61 18.61 21.45
CA LYS A 19 -1.82 17.17 21.51
C LYS A 19 -3.00 16.82 20.58
N THR A 20 -2.74 16.68 19.29
CA THR A 20 -3.75 16.28 18.31
C THR A 20 -3.29 15.07 17.49
N MET A 21 -2.65 14.10 18.15
CA MET A 21 -2.54 12.71 17.65
C MET A 21 -2.73 11.63 18.73
N GLU A 22 -3.21 12.00 19.94
CA GLU A 22 -3.79 11.04 20.92
C GLU A 22 -5.33 11.11 20.95
N ALA A 23 -5.94 12.08 20.27
CA ALA A 23 -7.39 12.32 20.31
C ALA A 23 -8.17 11.71 19.12
N MET A 24 -7.58 10.80 18.36
CA MET A 24 -8.26 10.09 17.25
C MET A 24 -8.31 8.57 17.41
N GLN A 25 -8.01 8.06 18.60
CA GLN A 25 -8.66 6.85 19.10
C GLN A 25 -9.73 7.33 20.08
N ARG A 26 -10.93 7.62 19.54
CA ARG A 26 -12.11 7.53 20.38
C ARG A 26 -12.21 6.06 20.76
N ARG A 27 -11.60 5.68 21.90
CA ARG A 27 -12.06 4.54 22.67
C ARG A 27 -13.52 4.84 22.94
N THR A 28 -14.39 4.24 22.12
CA THR A 28 -15.81 4.11 22.46
C THR A 28 -15.87 3.61 23.90
N PRO A 29 -16.74 4.16 24.76
CA PRO A 29 -16.89 3.69 26.12
C PRO A 29 -17.04 2.16 26.08
N ALA A 30 -16.13 1.46 26.75
CA ALA A 30 -16.23 0.02 26.95
C ALA A 30 -17.54 -0.21 27.71
N GLY A 31 -18.56 -0.72 27.01
CA GLY A 31 -19.92 -0.79 27.51
C GLY A 31 -21.03 -0.44 26.51
N VAL A 32 -20.73 -0.23 25.22
CA VAL A 32 -21.78 -0.23 24.18
C VAL A 32 -21.94 -1.64 23.65
N ASN A 33 -23.11 -2.25 23.91
CA ASN A 33 -23.47 -3.62 23.54
C ASN A 33 -22.97 -4.00 22.14
N HIS A 34 -22.14 -5.05 22.09
CA HIS A 34 -21.44 -5.54 20.90
C HIS A 34 -22.36 -5.86 19.70
N LEU A 35 -23.64 -6.16 19.96
CA LEU A 35 -24.71 -6.28 18.95
C LEU A 35 -24.87 -5.01 18.09
N PHE A 36 -24.66 -3.82 18.68
CA PHE A 36 -24.82 -2.54 17.96
C PHE A 36 -23.68 -2.27 16.97
N LYS A 37 -22.50 -2.88 17.14
CA LYS A 37 -21.38 -2.74 16.19
C LYS A 37 -21.74 -3.35 14.82
N TRP A 38 -22.45 -4.48 14.81
CA TRP A 38 -23.02 -5.09 13.59
C TRP A 38 -24.13 -4.25 12.95
N LEU A 39 -24.78 -3.41 13.75
CA LEU A 39 -25.78 -2.43 13.34
C LEU A 39 -25.14 -1.05 13.05
N MET A 40 -23.85 -0.93 12.77
CA MET A 40 -23.26 0.33 12.30
C MET A 40 -23.53 0.59 10.81
N PRO A 41 -23.62 1.86 10.36
CA PRO A 41 -23.79 2.20 8.94
C PRO A 41 -22.59 1.71 8.12
N GLY A 42 -22.83 0.97 7.03
CA GLY A 42 -21.80 0.51 6.10
C GLY A 42 -21.63 -1.02 5.98
N LEU A 43 -22.11 -1.77 6.97
CA LEU A 43 -22.31 -3.21 6.88
C LEU A 43 -23.72 -3.47 6.34
N SER A 44 -23.83 -4.13 5.19
CA SER A 44 -25.11 -4.44 4.52
C SER A 44 -25.99 -5.42 5.31
N VAL A 45 -25.50 -5.93 6.44
CA VAL A 45 -26.13 -6.91 7.32
C VAL A 45 -27.54 -6.49 7.73
N LYS A 46 -27.78 -5.20 8.00
CA LYS A 46 -29.12 -4.69 8.40
C LYS A 46 -30.22 -5.01 7.40
N ARG A 47 -29.94 -4.83 6.11
CA ARG A 47 -30.93 -5.03 5.04
C ARG A 47 -31.28 -6.51 4.91
N TRP A 48 -30.29 -7.38 5.05
CA TRP A 48 -30.46 -8.82 4.97
C TRP A 48 -31.10 -9.39 6.24
N MET A 49 -30.75 -8.91 7.43
CA MET A 49 -31.44 -9.27 8.67
C MET A 49 -32.91 -8.88 8.64
N PHE A 50 -33.23 -7.69 8.13
CA PHE A 50 -34.61 -7.26 7.93
C PHE A 50 -35.35 -8.17 6.94
N LEU A 51 -34.73 -8.49 5.80
CA LEU A 51 -35.31 -9.39 4.79
C LEU A 51 -35.53 -10.80 5.35
N SER A 52 -34.59 -11.35 6.12
CA SER A 52 -34.73 -12.65 6.77
C SER A 52 -35.82 -12.65 7.84
N ALA A 53 -35.91 -11.59 8.65
CA ALA A 53 -36.99 -11.44 9.62
C ALA A 53 -38.37 -11.39 8.95
N LEU A 54 -38.46 -10.66 7.83
CA LEU A 54 -39.67 -10.59 7.02
C LEU A 54 -40.01 -11.96 6.38
N GLY A 55 -39.00 -12.71 5.93
CA GLY A 55 -39.17 -14.07 5.42
C GLY A 55 -39.65 -15.07 6.47
N VAL A 56 -39.14 -15.00 7.70
CA VAL A 56 -39.62 -15.80 8.83
C VAL A 56 -41.06 -15.43 9.19
N LEU A 57 -41.40 -14.13 9.18
CA LEU A 57 -42.77 -13.66 9.41
C LEU A 57 -43.74 -14.20 8.36
N PHE A 58 -43.40 -14.09 7.07
CA PHE A 58 -44.28 -14.58 6.00
C PHE A 58 -44.40 -16.11 5.98
N THR A 59 -43.30 -16.82 6.23
CA THR A 59 -43.32 -18.29 6.32
C THR A 59 -44.17 -18.75 7.50
N SER A 60 -44.02 -18.12 8.67
CA SER A 60 -44.84 -18.45 9.86
C SER A 60 -46.31 -18.12 9.65
N LEU A 61 -46.63 -16.98 9.04
CA LEU A 61 -48.01 -16.60 8.69
C LEU A 61 -48.62 -17.55 7.65
N GLY A 62 -47.86 -17.91 6.61
CA GLY A 62 -48.29 -18.85 5.58
C GLY A 62 -48.52 -20.26 6.12
N LEU A 63 -47.64 -20.73 7.02
CA LEU A 63 -47.81 -22.02 7.70
C LEU A 63 -49.02 -22.00 8.65
N ALA A 64 -49.26 -20.89 9.35
CA ALA A 64 -50.41 -20.71 10.21
C ALA A 64 -51.74 -20.76 9.43
N VAL A 65 -51.78 -20.12 8.26
CA VAL A 65 -52.93 -20.16 7.34
C VAL A 65 -53.10 -21.55 6.74
N TRP A 66 -52.02 -22.19 6.27
CA TRP A 66 -52.09 -23.51 5.64
C TRP A 66 -52.58 -24.62 6.59
N LEU A 67 -52.25 -24.51 7.88
CA LEU A 67 -52.64 -25.49 8.89
C LEU A 67 -53.93 -25.13 9.62
N ASP A 68 -54.65 -24.09 9.19
CA ASP A 68 -55.88 -23.58 9.84
C ASP A 68 -55.73 -23.39 11.37
N LEU A 69 -54.51 -23.07 11.83
CA LEU A 69 -54.14 -23.04 13.25
C LEU A 69 -54.48 -24.32 14.04
N THR A 70 -54.82 -25.44 13.39
CA THR A 70 -55.26 -26.67 14.08
C THR A 70 -54.20 -27.26 15.02
N PRO A 71 -52.88 -27.31 14.69
CA PRO A 71 -51.86 -27.73 15.64
C PRO A 71 -51.67 -26.71 16.77
N VAL A 72 -51.80 -25.41 16.47
CA VAL A 72 -51.72 -24.32 17.44
C VAL A 72 -52.88 -24.42 18.45
N SER A 73 -54.09 -24.74 18.01
CA SER A 73 -55.25 -24.91 18.89
C SER A 73 -55.08 -26.09 19.85
N ARG A 74 -54.51 -27.22 19.39
CA ARG A 74 -54.21 -28.39 20.23
C ARG A 74 -53.08 -28.09 21.21
N LEU A 75 -52.05 -27.38 20.76
CA LEU A 75 -50.94 -26.94 21.60
C LEU A 75 -51.40 -25.92 22.65
N MET A 76 -52.25 -24.95 22.28
CA MET A 76 -52.84 -23.97 23.19
C MET A 76 -53.73 -24.64 24.25
N LYS A 77 -54.43 -25.72 23.88
CA LYS A 77 -55.21 -26.53 24.83
C LYS A 77 -54.29 -27.26 25.82
N PHE A 78 -53.23 -27.92 25.32
CA PHE A 78 -52.22 -28.59 26.15
C PHE A 78 -51.46 -27.62 27.07
N VAL A 79 -50.99 -26.49 26.55
CA VAL A 79 -50.32 -25.44 27.31
C VAL A 79 -51.27 -24.80 28.31
N GLY A 80 -52.54 -24.60 27.94
CA GLY A 80 -53.59 -24.12 28.84
C GLY A 80 -53.84 -25.07 30.01
N ASP A 81 -53.89 -26.38 29.74
CA ASP A 81 -54.05 -27.41 30.78
C ASP A 81 -52.83 -27.48 31.70
N LEU A 82 -51.61 -27.33 31.16
CA LEU A 82 -50.36 -27.26 31.92
C LEU A 82 -50.26 -25.98 32.77
N LEU A 83 -50.67 -24.83 32.22
CA LEU A 83 -50.71 -23.57 32.95
C LEU A 83 -51.74 -23.60 34.08
N ARG A 84 -52.91 -24.23 33.87
CA ARG A 84 -53.91 -24.43 34.94
C ARG A 84 -53.34 -25.21 36.11
N LEU A 85 -52.60 -26.29 35.84
CA LEU A 85 -51.90 -27.10 36.85
C LEU A 85 -50.84 -26.30 37.63
N LEU A 86 -50.12 -25.39 36.97
CA LEU A 86 -49.12 -24.53 37.62
C LEU A 86 -49.76 -23.39 38.43
N THR A 87 -50.85 -22.80 37.93
CA THR A 87 -51.56 -21.69 38.60
C THR A 87 -52.39 -22.12 39.82
N THR A 88 -52.66 -23.42 40.00
CA THR A 88 -53.28 -23.95 41.23
C THR A 88 -52.34 -23.95 42.43
N VAL A 89 -51.02 -23.88 42.22
CA VAL A 89 -50.00 -23.89 43.29
C VAL A 89 -49.45 -22.49 43.57
N VAL A 90 -49.33 -21.64 42.55
CA VAL A 90 -48.80 -20.27 42.67
C VAL A 90 -49.74 -19.27 41.96
N PRO A 91 -50.23 -18.22 42.64
CA PRO A 91 -51.10 -17.21 42.05
C PRO A 91 -50.54 -16.60 40.76
N SER A 92 -51.43 -16.38 39.78
CA SER A 92 -51.09 -15.94 38.42
C SER A 92 -50.33 -14.61 38.35
N HIS A 93 -50.51 -13.72 39.32
CA HIS A 93 -49.81 -12.44 39.40
C HIS A 93 -48.32 -12.56 39.81
N ILE A 94 -47.91 -13.71 40.36
CA ILE A 94 -46.52 -13.99 40.76
C ILE A 94 -45.85 -14.91 39.74
N SER A 95 -46.53 -15.98 39.34
CA SER A 95 -45.98 -16.99 38.43
C SER A 95 -45.73 -16.43 37.02
N GLY A 96 -46.57 -15.51 36.54
CA GLY A 96 -46.40 -14.85 35.24
C GLY A 96 -45.10 -14.04 35.13
N PRO A 97 -44.87 -13.02 35.99
CA PRO A 97 -43.64 -12.23 35.96
C PRO A 97 -42.37 -13.06 36.20
N VAL A 98 -42.42 -14.07 37.08
CA VAL A 98 -41.29 -14.97 37.32
C VAL A 98 -40.98 -15.80 36.07
N ALA A 99 -41.99 -16.38 35.41
CA ALA A 99 -41.78 -17.13 34.18
C ALA A 99 -41.23 -16.26 33.04
N ILE A 100 -41.67 -15.00 32.94
CA ILE A 100 -41.13 -14.04 31.97
C ILE A 100 -39.66 -13.72 32.30
N ALA A 101 -39.32 -13.43 33.56
CA ALA A 101 -37.95 -13.15 33.97
C ALA A 101 -37.02 -14.36 33.74
N LEU A 102 -37.50 -15.56 34.05
CA LEU A 102 -36.76 -16.81 33.86
C LEU A 102 -36.61 -17.14 32.36
N GLY A 103 -37.65 -16.91 31.56
CA GLY A 103 -37.62 -17.05 30.11
C GLY A 103 -36.67 -16.06 29.44
N LEU A 104 -36.71 -14.78 29.83
CA LEU A 104 -35.76 -13.77 29.36
C LEU A 104 -34.33 -14.11 29.81
N GLY A 105 -34.15 -14.62 31.03
CA GLY A 105 -32.86 -15.11 31.54
C GLY A 105 -32.32 -16.30 30.75
N LEU A 106 -33.17 -17.27 30.40
CA LEU A 106 -32.80 -18.43 29.59
C LEU A 106 -32.52 -18.05 28.13
N ILE A 107 -33.29 -17.13 27.54
CA ILE A 107 -33.01 -16.59 26.21
C ILE A 107 -31.67 -15.86 26.21
N PHE A 108 -31.42 -15.02 27.22
CA PHE A 108 -30.17 -14.30 27.38
C PHE A 108 -28.99 -15.28 27.55
N LEU A 109 -29.10 -16.27 28.44
CA LEU A 109 -28.10 -17.33 28.64
C LEU A 109 -27.85 -18.14 27.38
N GLY A 110 -28.92 -18.54 26.68
CA GLY A 110 -28.86 -19.33 25.46
C GLY A 110 -28.18 -18.57 24.33
N GLN A 111 -28.58 -17.31 24.10
CA GLN A 111 -27.91 -16.47 23.11
C GLN A 111 -26.44 -16.24 23.49
N ASN A 112 -26.12 -15.89 24.73
CA ASN A 112 -24.73 -15.69 25.14
C ASN A 112 -23.86 -16.95 24.92
N ARG A 113 -24.40 -18.15 25.21
CA ARG A 113 -23.67 -19.41 25.01
C ARG A 113 -23.53 -19.81 23.54
N THR A 114 -24.58 -19.65 22.74
CA THR A 114 -24.52 -19.99 21.31
C THR A 114 -23.59 -19.03 20.56
N PHE A 115 -23.58 -17.74 20.94
CA PHE A 115 -22.62 -16.80 20.40
C PHE A 115 -21.18 -17.18 20.78
N GLY A 116 -20.91 -17.50 22.05
CA GLY A 116 -19.59 -17.98 22.48
C GLY A 116 -19.12 -19.26 21.77
N ALA A 117 -20.02 -20.24 21.56
CA ALA A 117 -19.66 -21.50 20.90
C ALA A 117 -19.33 -21.35 19.40
N ILE A 118 -19.92 -20.37 18.70
CA ILE A 118 -19.61 -20.09 17.30
C ILE A 118 -18.31 -19.30 17.18
N THR A 119 -18.04 -18.41 18.15
CA THR A 119 -16.85 -17.55 18.12
C THR A 119 -15.58 -18.27 18.60
N ASP A 120 -15.69 -19.17 19.58
CA ASP A 120 -14.57 -20.01 20.05
C ASP A 120 -13.98 -20.93 18.96
N VAL A 121 -14.81 -21.38 18.01
CA VAL A 121 -14.39 -22.25 16.90
C VAL A 121 -13.78 -21.44 15.75
N LEU A 122 -14.08 -20.14 15.65
CA LEU A 122 -13.61 -19.26 14.59
C LEU A 122 -12.41 -18.39 14.99
N ASN A 123 -12.09 -18.23 16.29
CA ASN A 123 -10.85 -17.58 16.73
C ASN A 123 -10.51 -17.82 18.22
N PRO A 124 -9.29 -18.30 18.58
CA PRO A 124 -8.79 -18.33 19.96
C PRO A 124 -8.43 -16.95 20.54
N ASP A 125 -8.23 -15.92 19.71
CA ASP A 125 -7.74 -14.60 20.13
C ASP A 125 -8.60 -13.44 19.57
N GLY A 126 -9.66 -13.04 20.29
CA GLY A 126 -10.23 -11.67 20.29
C GLY A 126 -11.23 -11.27 19.18
N GLU A 127 -12.50 -11.11 19.54
CA GLU A 127 -13.61 -10.69 18.64
C GLU A 127 -13.55 -9.22 18.13
N GLU A 128 -12.83 -8.32 18.80
CA GLU A 128 -12.70 -6.91 18.34
C GLU A 128 -11.85 -6.79 17.06
N GLU A 129 -10.88 -7.69 16.88
CA GLU A 129 -9.92 -7.63 15.79
C GLU A 129 -10.56 -7.97 14.44
N LEU A 130 -11.51 -8.89 14.40
CA LEU A 130 -12.15 -9.33 13.15
C LEU A 130 -13.02 -8.23 12.51
N VAL A 131 -13.80 -7.50 13.30
CA VAL A 131 -14.66 -6.42 12.79
C VAL A 131 -13.80 -5.26 12.28
N ASP A 132 -12.74 -4.91 13.02
CA ASP A 132 -11.79 -3.89 12.62
C ASP A 132 -10.98 -4.31 11.38
N MET A 133 -10.60 -5.59 11.25
CA MET A 133 -9.98 -6.15 10.06
C MET A 133 -10.90 -6.11 8.84
N LEU A 134 -12.17 -6.51 8.96
CA LEU A 134 -13.16 -6.45 7.88
C LEU A 134 -13.44 -5.01 7.43
N HIS A 135 -13.48 -4.08 8.40
CA HIS A 135 -13.63 -2.65 8.12
C HIS A 135 -12.40 -2.05 7.44
N ALA A 136 -11.20 -2.40 7.91
CA ALA A 136 -9.95 -1.99 7.27
C ALA A 136 -9.87 -2.54 5.84
N HIS A 137 -10.24 -3.80 5.63
CA HIS A 137 -10.26 -4.43 4.31
C HIS A 137 -11.24 -3.72 3.35
N ARG A 138 -12.48 -3.41 3.78
CA ARG A 138 -13.44 -2.66 2.95
C ARG A 138 -13.02 -1.22 2.68
N ARG A 139 -12.44 -0.52 3.67
CA ARG A 139 -11.94 0.86 3.48
C ARG A 139 -10.79 0.88 2.48
N ARG A 140 -9.87 -0.08 2.55
CA ARG A 140 -8.76 -0.22 1.60
C ARG A 140 -9.23 -0.51 0.18
N ASN A 141 -10.23 -1.38 0.00
CA ASN A 141 -10.77 -1.68 -1.34
C ASN A 141 -11.52 -0.49 -1.97
N LYS A 142 -11.96 0.48 -1.15
CA LYS A 142 -12.47 1.79 -1.59
C LYS A 142 -11.42 2.91 -1.54
N GLY A 143 -10.15 2.57 -1.31
CA GLY A 143 -9.05 3.52 -1.28
C GLY A 143 -8.72 4.10 -2.66
N PRO A 144 -7.96 5.20 -2.71
CA PRO A 144 -7.57 5.84 -3.97
C PRO A 144 -6.76 4.89 -4.85
N LYS A 145 -6.88 5.06 -6.17
CA LYS A 145 -6.05 4.38 -7.17
C LYS A 145 -4.68 5.04 -7.21
N ILE A 146 -3.67 4.34 -6.70
CA ILE A 146 -2.30 4.87 -6.58
C ILE A 146 -1.41 4.14 -7.59
N VAL A 147 -0.75 4.90 -8.46
CA VAL A 147 0.29 4.37 -9.34
C VAL A 147 1.66 4.74 -8.79
N ALA A 148 2.52 3.75 -8.58
CA ALA A 148 3.91 3.95 -8.17
C ALA A 148 4.84 3.45 -9.28
N ILE A 149 5.76 4.29 -9.74
CA ILE A 149 6.61 4.05 -10.91
C ILE A 149 8.06 4.01 -10.47
N GLY A 150 8.80 2.95 -10.80
CA GLY A 150 10.20 2.82 -10.45
C GLY A 150 10.75 1.40 -10.59
N GLY A 151 11.63 1.03 -9.67
CA GLY A 151 12.30 -0.26 -9.64
C GLY A 151 12.98 -0.52 -8.29
N GLY A 152 13.61 -1.69 -8.19
CA GLY A 152 14.44 -2.08 -7.07
C GLY A 152 13.76 -2.11 -5.69
N THR A 153 14.61 -1.94 -4.68
CA THR A 153 14.23 -2.03 -3.25
C THR A 153 13.50 -0.78 -2.76
N GLY A 154 13.74 0.39 -3.39
CA GLY A 154 13.09 1.65 -3.06
C GLY A 154 11.58 1.59 -3.32
N LEU A 155 11.18 1.19 -4.53
CA LEU A 155 9.77 1.00 -4.88
C LEU A 155 9.11 -0.04 -3.98
N SER A 156 9.78 -1.16 -3.76
CA SER A 156 9.30 -2.24 -2.87
C SER A 156 9.04 -1.75 -1.44
N THR A 157 9.91 -0.89 -0.92
CA THR A 157 9.74 -0.28 0.41
C THR A 157 8.52 0.63 0.45
N LEU A 158 8.30 1.43 -0.59
CA LEU A 158 7.10 2.27 -0.71
C LEU A 158 5.82 1.42 -0.76
N LEU A 159 5.79 0.37 -1.57
CA LEU A 159 4.62 -0.52 -1.73
C LEU A 159 4.21 -1.21 -0.43
N ARG A 160 5.18 -1.70 0.36
CA ARG A 160 4.93 -2.28 1.70
C ARG A 160 4.20 -1.31 2.63
N GLY A 161 4.50 -0.01 2.53
CA GLY A 161 3.82 1.03 3.28
C GLY A 161 2.43 1.35 2.72
N LEU A 162 2.33 1.52 1.39
CA LEU A 162 1.09 1.93 0.73
C LEU A 162 -0.03 0.90 0.85
N LYS A 163 0.26 -0.41 0.87
CA LYS A 163 -0.76 -1.48 0.97
C LYS A 163 -1.59 -1.43 2.26
N LYS A 164 -1.13 -0.69 3.26
CA LYS A 164 -1.88 -0.40 4.50
C LYS A 164 -3.01 0.61 4.29
N TYR A 165 -2.94 1.43 3.24
CA TYR A 165 -3.84 2.57 2.98
C TYR A 165 -4.80 2.33 1.81
N SER A 166 -4.39 1.60 0.78
CA SER A 166 -5.23 1.30 -0.38
C SER A 166 -4.98 -0.13 -0.88
N GLY A 167 -6.05 -0.81 -1.31
CA GLY A 167 -5.97 -2.05 -2.08
C GLY A 167 -5.79 -1.81 -3.59
N ASN A 168 -5.97 -0.57 -4.04
CA ASN A 168 -5.95 -0.17 -5.45
C ASN A 168 -4.58 0.41 -5.84
N ILE A 169 -3.51 -0.34 -5.59
CA ILE A 169 -2.14 0.08 -5.91
C ILE A 169 -1.71 -0.59 -7.21
N THR A 170 -1.10 0.18 -8.12
CA THR A 170 -0.44 -0.37 -9.31
C THR A 170 1.02 0.04 -9.31
N ALA A 171 1.92 -0.94 -9.27
CA ALA A 171 3.35 -0.73 -9.46
C ALA A 171 3.68 -0.86 -10.94
N VAL A 172 4.27 0.17 -11.55
CA VAL A 172 4.82 0.11 -12.91
C VAL A 172 6.33 0.00 -12.80
N VAL A 173 6.87 -1.08 -13.38
CA VAL A 173 8.24 -1.54 -13.09
C VAL A 173 9.06 -1.67 -14.37
N THR A 174 10.33 -1.27 -14.30
CA THR A 174 11.28 -1.44 -15.41
C THR A 174 11.62 -2.91 -15.63
N VAL A 175 11.89 -3.29 -16.88
CA VAL A 175 12.34 -4.62 -17.29
C VAL A 175 13.71 -4.56 -17.98
N ALA A 176 14.55 -3.60 -17.57
CA ALA A 176 15.83 -3.33 -18.22
C ALA A 176 17.05 -3.88 -17.46
N ASP A 177 16.85 -4.44 -16.26
CA ASP A 177 17.89 -5.07 -15.42
C ASP A 177 18.65 -6.17 -16.20
N ASP A 178 19.97 -6.15 -16.14
CA ASP A 178 20.86 -7.17 -16.70
C ASP A 178 21.93 -7.65 -15.70
N GLY A 179 21.75 -7.32 -14.41
CA GLY A 179 22.62 -7.69 -13.31
C GLY A 179 22.20 -8.98 -12.57
N GLY A 180 23.17 -9.58 -11.88
CA GLY A 180 22.96 -10.69 -10.95
C GLY A 180 22.11 -11.84 -11.49
N SER A 181 21.16 -12.32 -10.68
CA SER A 181 20.28 -13.44 -11.06
C SER A 181 19.35 -13.12 -12.23
N SER A 182 18.86 -11.88 -12.34
CA SER A 182 17.97 -11.49 -13.43
C SER A 182 18.72 -11.51 -14.76
N GLY A 183 19.91 -10.91 -14.78
CA GLY A 183 20.79 -10.85 -15.94
C GLY A 183 21.25 -12.21 -16.44
N ARG A 184 21.57 -13.15 -15.54
CA ARG A 184 21.90 -14.53 -15.94
C ARG A 184 20.73 -15.21 -16.65
N LEU A 185 19.53 -15.15 -16.06
CA LEU A 185 18.32 -15.74 -16.67
C LEU A 185 17.99 -15.09 -18.02
N ARG A 186 18.16 -13.77 -18.12
CA ARG A 186 17.98 -13.02 -19.37
C ARG A 186 18.94 -13.48 -20.47
N ARG A 187 20.23 -13.69 -20.15
CA ARG A 187 21.25 -14.13 -21.10
C ARG A 187 21.14 -15.61 -21.49
N GLU A 188 20.82 -16.47 -20.52
CA GLU A 188 20.82 -17.93 -20.71
C GLU A 188 19.51 -18.46 -21.30
N ILE A 189 18.38 -17.86 -20.92
CA ILE A 189 17.03 -18.36 -21.26
C ILE A 189 16.31 -17.38 -22.21
N GLY A 190 16.78 -16.15 -22.35
CA GLY A 190 16.16 -15.16 -23.25
C GLY A 190 14.85 -14.58 -22.71
N VAL A 191 14.63 -14.63 -21.40
CA VAL A 191 13.44 -14.05 -20.74
C VAL A 191 13.69 -12.62 -20.28
N LEU A 192 12.62 -11.84 -20.17
CA LEU A 192 12.66 -10.53 -19.52
C LEU A 192 13.12 -10.65 -18.06
N PRO A 193 13.89 -9.67 -17.53
CA PRO A 193 14.46 -9.77 -16.19
C PRO A 193 13.35 -9.71 -15.12
N PRO A 194 13.21 -10.76 -14.28
CA PRO A 194 12.10 -10.84 -13.33
C PRO A 194 12.35 -10.11 -12.00
N GLY A 195 13.58 -9.64 -11.73
CA GLY A 195 14.01 -9.22 -10.40
C GLY A 195 13.18 -8.12 -9.75
N ASP A 196 12.96 -7.01 -10.45
CA ASP A 196 12.22 -5.88 -9.88
C ASP A 196 10.72 -6.17 -9.74
N ILE A 197 10.16 -6.94 -10.68
CA ILE A 197 8.80 -7.47 -10.59
C ILE A 197 8.67 -8.38 -9.38
N ARG A 198 9.62 -9.30 -9.16
CA ARG A 198 9.68 -10.19 -7.99
C ARG A 198 9.63 -9.40 -6.69
N ASN A 199 10.47 -8.38 -6.57
CA ASN A 199 10.53 -7.55 -5.37
C ASN A 199 9.22 -6.81 -5.10
N CYS A 200 8.56 -6.29 -6.15
CA CYS A 200 7.25 -5.64 -6.03
C CYS A 200 6.14 -6.62 -5.66
N LEU A 201 6.12 -7.83 -6.24
CA LEU A 201 5.16 -8.88 -5.88
C LEU A 201 5.27 -9.24 -4.40
N ALA A 202 6.49 -9.50 -3.92
CA ALA A 202 6.73 -9.80 -2.51
C ALA A 202 6.36 -8.63 -1.58
N ALA A 203 6.59 -7.38 -2.01
CA ALA A 203 6.20 -6.20 -1.23
C ALA A 203 4.67 -6.09 -1.07
N CYS A 204 3.93 -6.45 -2.13
CA CYS A 204 2.47 -6.39 -2.18
C CYS A 204 1.76 -7.63 -1.61
N ALA A 205 2.46 -8.76 -1.44
CA ALA A 205 1.92 -10.01 -0.88
C ALA A 205 1.23 -9.81 0.48
N ASP A 206 0.15 -10.57 0.72
CA ASP A 206 -0.48 -10.63 2.04
C ASP A 206 0.36 -11.49 3.01
N GLU A 207 0.18 -11.32 4.32
CA GLU A 207 1.12 -11.67 5.40
C GLU A 207 1.41 -13.18 5.64
N GLU A 208 1.32 -14.05 4.62
CA GLU A 208 1.87 -15.41 4.70
C GLU A 208 3.41 -15.37 4.62
N LYS A 209 4.03 -15.29 5.81
CA LYS A 209 5.49 -15.13 5.97
C LYS A 209 6.28 -16.18 5.18
N LEU A 210 5.86 -17.45 5.21
CA LEU A 210 6.62 -18.55 4.61
C LEU A 210 6.70 -18.45 3.07
N LEU A 211 5.58 -18.21 2.38
CA LEU A 211 5.59 -18.09 0.91
C LEU A 211 6.38 -16.87 0.47
N THR A 212 6.24 -15.75 1.19
CA THR A 212 7.00 -14.53 0.89
C THR A 212 8.50 -14.72 1.13
N GLU A 213 8.89 -15.41 2.19
CA GLU A 213 10.29 -15.76 2.49
C GLU A 213 10.87 -16.71 1.44
N LEU A 214 10.14 -17.76 1.05
CA LEU A 214 10.53 -18.65 -0.03
C LEU A 214 10.71 -17.89 -1.35
N PHE A 215 9.80 -16.98 -1.67
CA PHE A 215 9.87 -16.18 -2.88
C PHE A 215 11.11 -15.27 -2.93
N GLN A 216 11.57 -14.81 -1.76
CA GLN A 216 12.77 -13.98 -1.62
C GLN A 216 14.05 -14.80 -1.37
N TYR A 217 13.94 -16.12 -1.22
CA TYR A 217 15.08 -16.99 -0.97
C TYR A 217 16.11 -16.89 -2.11
N ARG A 218 17.37 -16.86 -1.72
CA ARG A 218 18.52 -16.87 -2.62
C ARG A 218 19.37 -18.10 -2.30
N PHE A 219 19.69 -18.88 -3.32
CA PHE A 219 20.48 -20.09 -3.17
C PHE A 219 21.93 -19.74 -2.83
N GLU A 220 22.43 -20.25 -1.72
CA GLU A 220 23.83 -20.09 -1.28
C GLU A 220 24.73 -21.25 -1.74
N ALA A 221 24.13 -22.40 -2.09
CA ALA A 221 24.82 -23.61 -2.51
C ALA A 221 24.06 -24.31 -3.64
N GLY A 222 24.77 -25.15 -4.40
CA GLY A 222 24.23 -25.93 -5.53
C GLY A 222 24.78 -25.48 -6.88
N ASP A 223 25.31 -26.44 -7.65
CA ASP A 223 25.88 -26.17 -8.98
C ASP A 223 24.83 -25.54 -9.90
N GLY A 224 25.18 -24.41 -10.52
CA GLY A 224 24.28 -23.63 -11.38
C GLY A 224 23.19 -22.84 -10.65
N LEU A 225 22.89 -23.14 -9.38
CA LEU A 225 21.88 -22.42 -8.59
C LEU A 225 22.45 -21.29 -7.75
N ILE A 226 23.73 -21.34 -7.36
CA ILE A 226 24.36 -20.33 -6.49
C ILE A 226 24.10 -18.91 -7.01
N GLY A 227 23.53 -18.08 -6.14
CA GLY A 227 23.18 -16.69 -6.41
C GLY A 227 21.86 -16.47 -7.14
N HIS A 228 21.18 -17.52 -7.65
CA HIS A 228 19.81 -17.38 -8.17
C HIS A 228 18.83 -17.10 -7.03
N SER A 229 17.79 -16.34 -7.33
CA SER A 229 16.62 -16.21 -6.46
C SER A 229 15.57 -17.23 -6.86
N PHE A 230 14.97 -17.92 -5.88
CA PHE A 230 13.84 -18.82 -6.14
C PHE A 230 12.70 -18.09 -6.84
N GLY A 231 12.32 -16.90 -6.39
CA GLY A 231 11.25 -16.14 -7.03
C GLY A 231 11.56 -15.74 -8.47
N ASN A 232 12.84 -15.52 -8.82
CA ASN A 232 13.23 -15.28 -10.21
C ASN A 232 13.02 -16.55 -11.06
N LEU A 233 13.49 -17.70 -10.59
CA LEU A 233 13.30 -18.99 -11.27
C LEU A 233 11.82 -19.32 -11.41
N PHE A 234 11.04 -19.08 -10.37
CA PHE A 234 9.59 -19.25 -10.38
C PHE A 234 8.93 -18.37 -11.45
N LEU A 235 9.26 -17.07 -11.51
CA LEU A 235 8.69 -16.17 -12.52
C LEU A 235 9.11 -16.53 -13.94
N THR A 236 10.36 -16.97 -14.13
CA THR A 236 10.85 -17.49 -15.41
C THR A 236 10.04 -18.70 -15.85
N ALA A 237 9.91 -19.72 -14.98
CA ALA A 237 9.12 -20.91 -15.28
C ALA A 237 7.64 -20.58 -15.54
N MET A 238 7.05 -19.66 -14.76
CA MET A 238 5.68 -19.20 -14.98
C MET A 238 5.53 -18.51 -16.34
N SER A 239 6.54 -17.76 -16.80
CA SER A 239 6.53 -17.12 -18.13
C SER A 239 6.58 -18.13 -19.26
N GLU A 240 7.39 -19.19 -19.13
CA GLU A 240 7.42 -20.29 -20.10
C GLU A 240 6.10 -21.06 -20.14
N ILE A 241 5.48 -21.33 -18.98
CA ILE A 241 4.21 -22.07 -18.89
C ILE A 241 3.04 -21.26 -19.44
N THR A 242 2.98 -19.96 -19.11
CA THR A 242 1.85 -19.10 -19.51
C THR A 242 2.04 -18.49 -20.91
N GLY A 243 3.25 -18.56 -21.47
CA GLY A 243 3.59 -18.08 -22.80
C GLY A 243 4.06 -16.63 -22.84
N ASP A 244 3.73 -15.81 -21.83
CA ASP A 244 4.19 -14.43 -21.73
C ASP A 244 4.37 -13.96 -20.28
N LEU A 245 5.17 -12.90 -20.10
CA LEU A 245 5.46 -12.33 -18.78
C LEU A 245 4.23 -11.71 -18.10
N GLU A 246 3.30 -11.13 -18.85
CA GLU A 246 2.12 -10.48 -18.28
C GLU A 246 1.23 -11.51 -17.56
N GLN A 247 0.93 -12.62 -18.22
CA GLN A 247 0.16 -13.71 -17.65
C GLN A 247 0.90 -14.37 -16.48
N ALA A 248 2.22 -14.53 -16.57
CA ALA A 248 3.03 -15.03 -15.47
C ALA A 248 2.93 -14.15 -14.22
N VAL A 249 2.96 -12.82 -14.39
CA VAL A 249 2.82 -11.87 -13.29
C VAL A 249 1.40 -11.91 -12.72
N ILE A 250 0.36 -12.00 -13.55
CA ILE A 250 -1.04 -12.13 -13.11
C ILE A 250 -1.24 -13.43 -12.31
N ALA A 251 -0.71 -14.55 -12.78
CA ALA A 251 -0.81 -15.83 -12.10
C ALA A 251 -0.03 -15.83 -10.78
N SER A 252 1.20 -15.30 -10.79
CA SER A 252 2.03 -15.16 -9.58
C SER A 252 1.39 -14.23 -8.54
N SER A 253 0.72 -13.17 -8.99
CA SER A 253 -0.05 -12.26 -8.13
C SER A 253 -1.16 -12.98 -7.37
N LYS A 254 -1.82 -13.96 -8.00
CA LYS A 254 -2.85 -14.79 -7.36
C LYS A 254 -2.25 -15.78 -6.36
N VAL A 255 -1.15 -16.44 -6.72
CA VAL A 255 -0.44 -17.40 -5.85
C VAL A 255 0.05 -16.72 -4.57
N LEU A 256 0.59 -15.50 -4.68
CA LEU A 256 1.10 -14.71 -3.56
C LEU A 256 0.01 -13.88 -2.86
N ALA A 257 -1.26 -14.00 -3.28
CA ALA A 257 -2.39 -13.23 -2.77
C ALA A 257 -2.09 -11.72 -2.61
N ILE A 258 -1.45 -11.10 -3.62
CA ILE A 258 -0.98 -9.72 -3.48
C ILE A 258 -2.13 -8.72 -3.39
N ARG A 259 -1.88 -7.60 -2.72
CA ARG A 259 -2.77 -6.43 -2.72
C ARG A 259 -2.31 -5.42 -3.77
N GLY A 260 -3.08 -5.30 -4.84
CA GLY A 260 -2.79 -4.41 -5.96
C GLY A 260 -2.35 -5.15 -7.22
N ARG A 261 -1.67 -4.46 -8.12
CA ARG A 261 -1.17 -4.96 -9.39
C ARG A 261 0.31 -4.60 -9.53
N VAL A 262 1.09 -5.50 -10.12
CA VAL A 262 2.45 -5.23 -10.58
C VAL A 262 2.44 -5.38 -12.09
N LEU A 263 2.88 -4.37 -12.81
CA LEU A 263 2.85 -4.31 -14.26
C LEU A 263 4.25 -3.93 -14.77
N PRO A 264 4.82 -4.68 -15.73
CA PRO A 264 6.00 -4.20 -16.43
C PRO A 264 5.64 -2.96 -17.26
N ALA A 265 6.59 -2.02 -17.38
CA ALA A 265 6.39 -0.82 -18.22
C ALA A 265 6.23 -1.19 -19.71
N THR A 266 6.90 -2.26 -20.13
CA THR A 266 6.87 -2.81 -21.49
C THR A 266 7.08 -4.32 -21.44
N LEU A 267 6.62 -5.03 -22.47
CA LEU A 267 6.95 -6.44 -22.72
C LEU A 267 8.09 -6.60 -23.74
N CYS A 268 8.71 -5.49 -24.16
CA CYS A 268 9.89 -5.50 -25.02
C CYS A 268 11.16 -5.76 -24.19
N ASP A 269 12.11 -6.49 -24.77
CA ASP A 269 13.43 -6.69 -24.15
C ASP A 269 14.26 -5.41 -24.32
N VAL A 270 14.29 -4.58 -23.26
CA VAL A 270 14.90 -3.25 -23.30
C VAL A 270 16.32 -3.29 -22.74
N ARG A 271 17.29 -2.80 -23.51
CA ARG A 271 18.67 -2.57 -23.04
C ARG A 271 18.92 -1.08 -22.85
N LEU A 272 19.37 -0.69 -21.67
CA LEU A 272 19.70 0.71 -21.38
C LEU A 272 21.04 1.09 -22.00
N TRP A 273 21.16 2.36 -22.36
CA TRP A 273 22.44 2.97 -22.69
C TRP A 273 22.55 4.36 -22.08
N ALA A 274 23.77 4.77 -21.74
CA ALA A 274 24.10 6.09 -21.24
C ALA A 274 25.25 6.70 -22.04
N LYS A 275 25.12 8.00 -22.33
CA LYS A 275 26.21 8.80 -22.84
C LYS A 275 26.83 9.58 -21.68
N MET A 276 28.14 9.42 -21.52
CA MET A 276 28.92 10.07 -20.48
C MET A 276 29.40 11.46 -20.94
N ALA A 277 29.70 12.35 -19.99
CA ALA A 277 30.20 13.70 -20.28
C ALA A 277 31.54 13.71 -21.04
N ASP A 278 32.34 12.65 -20.91
CA ASP A 278 33.60 12.45 -21.64
C ASP A 278 33.41 11.86 -23.04
N GLY A 279 32.17 11.62 -23.46
CA GLY A 279 31.82 11.10 -24.79
C GLY A 279 31.69 9.58 -24.88
N ARG A 280 32.02 8.82 -23.82
CA ARG A 280 31.82 7.36 -23.80
C ARG A 280 30.33 7.02 -23.93
N HIS A 281 30.05 5.93 -24.64
CA HIS A 281 28.72 5.33 -24.75
C HIS A 281 28.75 3.97 -24.04
N ILE A 282 27.93 3.81 -23.01
CA ILE A 282 27.90 2.64 -22.15
C ILE A 282 26.55 1.96 -22.32
N GLU A 283 26.56 0.65 -22.59
CA GLU A 283 25.35 -0.17 -22.70
C GLU A 283 25.24 -1.15 -21.54
N GLY A 284 24.01 -1.41 -21.12
CA GLY A 284 23.67 -2.33 -20.03
C GLY A 284 23.46 -1.62 -18.71
N GLU A 285 22.45 -2.05 -17.96
CA GLU A 285 22.06 -1.43 -16.69
C GLU A 285 23.18 -1.55 -15.64
N SER A 286 23.76 -2.74 -15.51
CA SER A 286 24.84 -3.01 -14.56
C SER A 286 26.15 -2.28 -14.91
N ASN A 287 26.39 -2.00 -16.19
CA ASN A 287 27.64 -1.40 -16.66
C ASN A 287 27.65 0.13 -16.51
N ILE A 288 26.48 0.78 -16.52
CA ILE A 288 26.35 2.24 -16.46
C ILE A 288 26.97 2.81 -15.18
N PRO A 289 26.64 2.31 -13.97
CA PRO A 289 27.29 2.78 -12.74
C PRO A 289 28.78 2.42 -12.67
N GLU A 290 29.17 1.25 -13.17
CA GLU A 290 30.57 0.79 -13.15
C GLU A 290 31.49 1.63 -14.04
N ALA A 291 30.95 2.24 -15.10
CA ALA A 291 31.72 3.08 -16.01
C ALA A 291 32.27 4.35 -15.34
N GLN A 292 31.67 4.79 -14.24
CA GLN A 292 32.01 6.00 -13.48
C GLN A 292 31.96 7.30 -14.30
N GLY A 293 31.64 8.40 -13.62
CA GLY A 293 31.57 9.73 -14.22
C GLY A 293 30.15 10.21 -14.49
N LYS A 294 30.03 11.35 -15.17
CA LYS A 294 28.75 12.07 -15.27
C LYS A 294 27.94 11.62 -16.48
N ILE A 295 26.78 11.02 -16.24
CA ILE A 295 25.77 10.74 -17.27
C ILE A 295 25.17 12.06 -17.77
N VAL A 296 25.16 12.28 -19.09
CA VAL A 296 24.57 13.48 -19.71
C VAL A 296 23.29 13.19 -20.48
N GLU A 297 23.15 11.98 -20.99
CA GLU A 297 22.01 11.54 -21.80
C GLU A 297 21.81 10.05 -21.59
N MET A 298 20.57 9.61 -21.67
CA MET A 298 20.18 8.22 -21.47
C MET A 298 19.08 7.85 -22.45
N GLY A 299 19.09 6.61 -22.90
CA GLY A 299 18.02 6.03 -23.70
C GLY A 299 18.05 4.52 -23.62
N CYS A 300 17.37 3.89 -24.56
CA CYS A 300 17.31 2.44 -24.63
C CYS A 300 17.28 1.91 -26.06
N TYR A 301 17.55 0.61 -26.19
CA TYR A 301 17.35 -0.19 -27.39
C TYR A 301 16.30 -1.29 -27.12
N PRO A 302 15.33 -1.50 -28.02
CA PRO A 302 14.99 -0.61 -29.14
C PRO A 302 14.56 0.78 -28.64
N PRO A 303 14.73 1.84 -29.46
CA PRO A 303 14.19 3.14 -29.12
C PRO A 303 12.66 3.08 -29.07
N ASP A 304 12.05 3.96 -28.26
CA ASP A 304 10.61 4.10 -28.13
C ASP A 304 9.85 2.77 -27.91
N PRO A 305 10.22 1.99 -26.86
CA PRO A 305 9.59 0.71 -26.60
C PRO A 305 8.08 0.86 -26.38
N PRO A 306 7.24 -0.08 -26.86
CA PRO A 306 5.79 -0.01 -26.67
C PRO A 306 5.44 -0.20 -25.19
N ALA A 307 4.50 0.58 -24.67
CA ALA A 307 4.02 0.37 -23.31
C ALA A 307 3.12 -0.86 -23.21
N LEU A 308 3.09 -1.49 -22.03
CA LEU A 308 2.02 -2.41 -21.71
C LEU A 308 0.69 -1.62 -21.62
N PRO A 309 -0.37 -1.97 -22.39
CA PRO A 309 -1.63 -1.23 -22.38
C PRO A 309 -2.25 -1.09 -20.99
N ALA A 310 -2.17 -2.14 -20.17
CA ALA A 310 -2.65 -2.13 -18.80
C ALA A 310 -1.92 -1.12 -17.89
N ALA A 311 -0.64 -0.82 -18.16
CA ALA A 311 0.11 0.17 -17.39
C ALA A 311 -0.32 1.60 -17.75
N VAL A 312 -0.56 1.87 -19.04
CA VAL A 312 -1.12 3.14 -19.53
C VAL A 312 -2.50 3.38 -18.93
N GLU A 313 -3.38 2.39 -19.00
CA GLU A 313 -4.73 2.46 -18.45
C GLU A 313 -4.72 2.76 -16.94
N ALA A 314 -3.80 2.14 -16.20
CA ALA A 314 -3.66 2.37 -14.76
C ALA A 314 -3.24 3.81 -14.46
N ILE A 315 -2.33 4.38 -15.25
CA ILE A 315 -1.88 5.78 -15.11
C ILE A 315 -3.01 6.76 -15.43
N GLU A 316 -3.77 6.51 -16.51
CA GLU A 316 -4.88 7.37 -16.90
C GLU A 316 -6.03 7.38 -15.87
N LYS A 317 -6.23 6.25 -15.19
CA LYS A 317 -7.24 6.10 -14.14
C LYS A 317 -6.71 6.39 -12.73
N ALA A 318 -5.46 6.83 -12.58
CA ALA A 318 -4.85 7.06 -11.28
C ALA A 318 -5.47 8.28 -10.60
N ASP A 319 -5.73 8.16 -9.30
CA ASP A 319 -6.03 9.32 -8.45
C ASP A 319 -4.73 9.97 -7.96
N PHE A 320 -3.63 9.21 -7.89
CA PHE A 320 -2.35 9.67 -7.38
C PHE A 320 -1.19 8.94 -8.07
N ILE A 321 -0.19 9.69 -8.55
CA ILE A 321 1.00 9.13 -9.22
C ILE A 321 2.26 9.49 -8.41
N ILE A 322 3.05 8.47 -8.08
CA ILE A 322 4.32 8.57 -7.34
C ILE A 322 5.45 8.05 -8.23
N MET A 323 6.49 8.83 -8.42
CA MET A 323 7.72 8.41 -9.09
C MET A 323 8.83 8.18 -8.06
N GLY A 324 9.45 7.00 -8.10
CA GLY A 324 10.44 6.58 -7.11
C GLY A 324 9.82 6.21 -5.74
N PRO A 325 10.66 6.02 -4.71
CA PRO A 325 12.12 6.18 -4.75
C PRO A 325 12.79 5.03 -5.51
N GLY A 326 13.99 5.28 -6.01
CA GLY A 326 14.80 4.29 -6.74
C GLY A 326 15.99 4.96 -7.42
N SER A 327 16.92 4.17 -7.92
CA SER A 327 18.07 4.67 -8.69
C SER A 327 17.59 5.50 -9.88
N LEU A 328 18.18 6.68 -10.06
CA LEU A 328 17.62 7.70 -10.96
C LEU A 328 17.65 7.21 -12.41
N TYR A 329 18.81 6.74 -12.85
CA TYR A 329 19.06 6.35 -14.24
C TYR A 329 18.68 4.89 -14.50
N THR A 330 18.78 4.02 -13.50
CA THR A 330 18.57 2.57 -13.68
C THR A 330 17.20 2.07 -13.19
N SER A 331 16.43 2.86 -12.43
CA SER A 331 15.08 2.47 -11.96
C SER A 331 13.97 3.46 -12.31
N VAL A 332 14.19 4.77 -12.19
CA VAL A 332 13.12 5.77 -12.42
C VAL A 332 13.02 6.13 -13.90
N ILE A 333 14.09 6.67 -14.48
CA ILE A 333 14.13 7.09 -15.89
C ILE A 333 13.77 5.97 -16.88
N PRO A 334 14.18 4.69 -16.69
CA PRO A 334 13.85 3.62 -17.65
C PRO A 334 12.37 3.41 -17.88
N ASN A 335 11.54 3.58 -16.85
CA ASN A 335 10.09 3.53 -16.99
C ASN A 335 9.54 4.70 -17.83
N LEU A 336 10.23 5.85 -17.80
CA LEU A 336 9.83 7.08 -18.47
C LEU A 336 10.37 7.19 -19.91
N LEU A 337 11.32 6.31 -20.29
CA LEU A 337 11.77 6.14 -21.67
C LEU A 337 10.71 5.47 -22.56
N VAL A 338 9.67 4.87 -21.96
CA VAL A 338 8.51 4.33 -22.65
C VAL A 338 7.55 5.48 -23.01
N PRO A 339 7.40 5.86 -24.30
CA PRO A 339 6.73 7.12 -24.66
C PRO A 339 5.28 7.21 -24.19
N ALA A 340 4.51 6.13 -24.34
CA ALA A 340 3.09 6.12 -23.94
C ALA A 340 2.90 6.22 -22.41
N ILE A 341 3.85 5.70 -21.60
CA ILE A 341 3.84 5.88 -20.13
C ILE A 341 4.08 7.35 -19.80
N ARG A 342 5.13 7.95 -20.37
CA ARG A 342 5.46 9.37 -20.20
C ARG A 342 4.29 10.27 -20.57
N GLU A 343 3.67 10.01 -21.72
CA GLU A 343 2.55 10.80 -22.23
C GLU A 343 1.29 10.65 -21.35
N ALA A 344 0.99 9.45 -20.87
CA ALA A 344 -0.12 9.23 -19.95
C ALA A 344 0.08 10.00 -18.63
N ILE A 345 1.30 10.02 -18.08
CA ILE A 345 1.64 10.81 -16.89
C ILE A 345 1.48 12.30 -17.17
N ALA A 346 1.95 12.77 -18.32
CA ALA A 346 1.88 14.18 -18.71
C ALA A 346 0.43 14.68 -18.85
N ARG A 347 -0.46 13.86 -19.46
CA ARG A 347 -1.89 14.15 -19.62
C ARG A 347 -2.70 14.04 -18.31
N SER A 348 -2.20 13.29 -17.33
CA SER A 348 -2.92 13.07 -16.07
C SER A 348 -3.10 14.37 -15.29
N THR A 349 -4.32 14.58 -14.78
CA THR A 349 -4.66 15.66 -13.84
C THR A 349 -4.43 15.25 -12.39
N ALA A 350 -4.10 13.98 -12.13
CA ALA A 350 -3.82 13.49 -10.79
C ALA A 350 -2.63 14.25 -10.17
N PRO A 351 -2.61 14.45 -8.84
CA PRO A 351 -1.41 14.88 -8.16
C PRO A 351 -0.24 13.95 -8.48
N ARG A 352 0.90 14.55 -8.89
CA ARG A 352 2.12 13.83 -9.28
C ARG A 352 3.28 14.28 -8.40
N ILE A 353 3.95 13.32 -7.75
CA ILE A 353 5.08 13.59 -6.85
C ILE A 353 6.28 12.70 -7.17
N TYR A 354 7.47 13.28 -7.18
CA TYR A 354 8.74 12.54 -7.23
C TYR A 354 9.30 12.38 -5.81
N VAL A 355 9.69 11.17 -5.42
CA VAL A 355 10.38 10.89 -4.17
C VAL A 355 11.89 10.87 -4.43
N CYS A 356 12.57 11.92 -3.99
CA CYS A 356 14.00 12.08 -4.22
C CYS A 356 14.81 11.10 -3.36
N ASN A 357 15.97 10.69 -3.89
CA ASN A 357 16.90 9.82 -3.17
C ASN A 357 17.48 10.54 -1.95
N ILE A 358 17.77 9.79 -0.90
CA ILE A 358 18.38 10.32 0.33
C ILE A 358 19.89 10.51 0.13
N MET A 359 20.52 9.55 -0.55
CA MET A 359 21.95 9.51 -0.83
C MET A 359 22.18 9.51 -2.35
N THR A 360 23.29 10.08 -2.80
CA THR A 360 23.79 9.93 -4.16
C THR A 360 24.22 8.49 -4.39
N GLN A 361 24.24 8.06 -5.64
CA GLN A 361 24.67 6.74 -6.05
C GLN A 361 25.93 6.86 -6.92
N PRO A 362 27.02 6.18 -6.55
CA PRO A 362 28.28 6.22 -7.30
C PRO A 362 28.09 5.83 -8.76
N GLY A 363 28.67 6.60 -9.67
CA GLY A 363 28.60 6.39 -11.11
C GLY A 363 27.26 6.77 -11.75
N GLU A 364 26.23 7.11 -10.96
CA GLU A 364 24.94 7.58 -11.46
C GLU A 364 24.69 9.06 -11.12
N THR A 365 24.77 9.42 -9.84
CA THR A 365 24.29 10.70 -9.32
C THR A 365 25.35 11.40 -8.46
N ASP A 366 26.63 11.22 -8.80
CA ASP A 366 27.75 11.83 -8.10
C ASP A 366 27.63 13.36 -8.03
N GLY A 367 27.58 13.88 -6.79
CA GLY A 367 27.44 15.31 -6.53
C GLY A 367 26.07 15.92 -6.89
N TYR A 368 25.05 15.09 -7.15
CA TYR A 368 23.73 15.59 -7.52
C TYR A 368 23.02 16.27 -6.35
N THR A 369 22.44 17.43 -6.63
CA THR A 369 21.42 18.08 -5.80
C THR A 369 20.01 17.57 -6.14
N VAL A 370 19.00 18.01 -5.39
CA VAL A 370 17.60 17.74 -5.72
C VAL A 370 17.23 18.34 -7.09
N ALA A 371 17.68 19.56 -7.42
CA ALA A 371 17.40 20.12 -8.73
C ALA A 371 18.06 19.34 -9.87
N ASP A 372 19.25 18.76 -9.65
CA ASP A 372 19.91 17.93 -10.67
C ASP A 372 19.11 16.66 -10.98
N HIS A 373 18.53 16.01 -9.96
CA HIS A 373 17.62 14.88 -10.17
C HIS A 373 16.40 15.29 -11.01
N ILE A 374 15.79 16.44 -10.71
CA ILE A 374 14.65 16.97 -11.47
C ILE A 374 15.05 17.28 -12.91
N LYS A 375 16.18 17.96 -13.11
CA LYS A 375 16.71 18.32 -14.44
C LYS A 375 17.02 17.07 -15.28
N ALA A 376 17.53 16.01 -14.67
CA ALA A 376 17.79 14.74 -15.35
C ALA A 376 16.49 14.08 -15.83
N ILE A 377 15.45 14.01 -14.98
CA ILE A 377 14.13 13.48 -15.38
C ILE A 377 13.52 14.34 -16.48
N ASP A 378 13.50 15.65 -16.31
CA ASP A 378 12.93 16.59 -17.29
C ASP A 378 13.67 16.49 -18.64
N ARG A 379 15.00 16.31 -18.64
CA ARG A 379 15.80 16.09 -19.86
C ARG A 379 15.45 14.78 -20.55
N ALA A 380 15.42 13.67 -19.80
CA ALA A 380 15.10 12.36 -20.36
C ALA A 380 13.66 12.31 -20.93
N CYS A 381 12.73 13.02 -20.30
CA CYS A 381 11.34 13.04 -20.75
C CYS A 381 11.08 14.09 -21.84
N GLY A 382 11.89 15.14 -21.94
CA GLY A 382 11.64 16.31 -22.79
C GLY A 382 10.49 17.21 -22.30
N GLN A 383 9.91 16.91 -21.14
CA GLN A 383 8.80 17.65 -20.54
C GLN A 383 8.70 17.41 -19.03
N LYS A 384 7.97 18.30 -18.35
CA LYS A 384 7.69 18.23 -16.91
C LYS A 384 6.60 17.20 -16.62
N LEU A 385 6.92 16.19 -15.79
CA LEU A 385 5.98 15.11 -15.43
C LEU A 385 5.40 15.22 -14.01
N PHE A 386 5.92 16.10 -13.16
CA PHE A 386 5.45 16.26 -11.79
C PHE A 386 5.50 17.70 -11.31
N ASP A 387 4.76 17.96 -10.23
CA ASP A 387 4.60 19.28 -9.65
C ASP A 387 5.17 19.39 -8.25
N ALA A 388 5.41 18.26 -7.59
CA ALA A 388 6.01 18.21 -6.27
C ALA A 388 7.19 17.24 -6.19
N VAL A 389 8.14 17.56 -5.34
CA VAL A 389 9.26 16.69 -4.97
C VAL A 389 9.28 16.49 -3.46
N LEU A 390 9.34 15.24 -3.02
CA LEU A 390 9.52 14.85 -1.63
C LEU A 390 11.01 14.68 -1.34
N VAL A 391 11.50 15.39 -0.32
CA VAL A 391 12.90 15.43 0.06
C VAL A 391 13.06 15.14 1.54
N HIS A 392 14.08 14.34 1.88
CA HIS A 392 14.45 14.09 3.25
C HIS A 392 15.17 15.30 3.87
N GLN A 393 14.82 15.66 5.11
CA GLN A 393 15.38 16.85 5.77
C GLN A 393 16.60 16.57 6.65
N ARG A 394 16.58 15.46 7.40
CA ARG A 394 17.56 15.21 8.46
C ARG A 394 18.82 14.59 7.87
N SER A 395 19.99 14.99 8.34
CA SER A 395 21.22 14.30 7.97
C SER A 395 21.23 12.89 8.60
N PRO A 396 21.74 11.86 7.87
CA PRO A 396 22.06 10.57 8.45
C PRO A 396 23.02 10.69 9.64
N SER A 397 23.05 9.68 10.51
CA SER A 397 24.05 9.61 11.58
C SER A 397 25.48 9.62 11.06
N GLU A 398 26.44 10.03 11.89
CA GLU A 398 27.87 9.99 11.57
C GLU A 398 28.35 8.60 11.15
N GLN A 399 27.79 7.53 11.75
CA GLN A 399 28.10 6.16 11.38
C GLN A 399 27.65 5.86 9.95
N ALA A 400 26.41 6.21 9.61
CA ALA A 400 25.89 6.06 8.25
C ALA A 400 26.69 6.91 7.26
N LEU A 401 26.96 8.18 7.57
CA LEU A 401 27.75 9.06 6.71
C LEU A 401 29.15 8.50 6.43
N ARG A 402 29.85 7.98 7.45
CA ARG A 402 31.16 7.34 7.26
C ARG A 402 31.06 6.12 6.36
N ARG A 403 30.04 5.27 6.57
CA ARG A 403 29.83 4.09 5.73
C ARG A 403 29.64 4.49 4.26
N TYR A 404 28.68 5.36 3.97
CA TYR A 404 28.37 5.76 2.60
C TYR A 404 29.53 6.53 1.97
N ALA A 405 30.32 7.29 2.74
CA ALA A 405 31.52 7.95 2.23
C ALA A 405 32.61 6.97 1.77
N LEU A 406 32.74 5.79 2.38
CA LEU A 406 33.64 4.73 1.91
C LEU A 406 33.23 4.18 0.53
N GLU A 407 31.93 4.26 0.23
CA GLU A 407 31.35 3.89 -1.05
C GLU A 407 31.21 5.12 -1.98
N GLN A 408 31.84 6.26 -1.68
CA GLN A 408 31.75 7.51 -2.46
C GLN A 408 30.31 8.08 -2.62
N SER A 409 29.44 7.74 -1.68
CA SER A 409 28.05 8.20 -1.64
C SER A 409 27.85 9.27 -0.56
N HIS A 410 27.08 10.31 -0.90
CA HIS A 410 26.87 11.48 -0.05
C HIS A 410 25.38 11.84 0.05
N PRO A 411 24.93 12.53 1.11
CA PRO A 411 23.54 12.98 1.19
C PRO A 411 23.17 13.92 0.04
N VAL A 412 22.00 13.72 -0.56
CA VAL A 412 21.48 14.60 -1.61
C VAL A 412 21.04 15.93 -0.99
N TYR A 413 21.66 17.03 -1.43
CA TYR A 413 21.38 18.35 -0.89
C TYR A 413 20.17 19.02 -1.55
N LEU A 414 19.34 19.69 -0.75
CA LEU A 414 18.20 20.48 -1.22
C LEU A 414 18.61 21.92 -1.54
N ASP A 415 18.76 22.19 -2.82
CA ASP A 415 18.99 23.51 -3.42
C ASP A 415 17.67 24.23 -3.73
N ARG A 416 17.02 24.75 -2.67
CA ARG A 416 15.64 25.30 -2.73
C ARG A 416 15.40 26.33 -3.83
N GLU A 417 16.36 27.22 -4.07
CA GLU A 417 16.22 28.28 -5.07
C GLU A 417 16.17 27.73 -6.49
N GLU A 418 17.03 26.76 -6.81
CA GLU A 418 17.05 26.09 -8.11
C GLU A 418 15.77 25.26 -8.32
N VAL A 419 15.33 24.53 -7.29
CA VAL A 419 14.06 23.78 -7.36
C VAL A 419 12.85 24.71 -7.57
N ALA A 420 12.87 25.91 -6.96
CA ALA A 420 11.83 26.92 -7.16
C ALA A 420 11.83 27.47 -8.60
N LYS A 421 13.02 27.71 -9.20
CA LYS A 421 13.16 28.09 -10.62
C LYS A 421 12.58 27.03 -11.56
N LEU A 422 12.69 25.74 -11.20
CA LEU A 422 12.07 24.62 -11.93
C LEU A 422 10.56 24.49 -11.69
N ARG A 423 9.93 25.44 -10.97
CA ARG A 423 8.48 25.46 -10.68
C ARG A 423 8.00 24.14 -10.06
N ARG A 424 8.75 23.64 -9.07
CA ARG A 424 8.37 22.46 -8.27
C ARG A 424 8.08 22.87 -6.83
N ARG A 425 7.04 22.27 -6.24
CA ARG A 425 6.71 22.40 -4.82
C ARG A 425 7.58 21.43 -4.02
N VAL A 426 8.32 21.93 -3.04
CA VAL A 426 9.15 21.09 -2.18
C VAL A 426 8.33 20.61 -0.99
N VAL A 427 8.25 19.29 -0.81
CA VAL A 427 7.67 18.63 0.36
C VAL A 427 8.83 18.10 1.19
N ILE A 428 8.97 18.58 2.42
CA ILE A 428 10.11 18.25 3.29
C ILE A 428 9.62 17.40 4.44
N ALA A 429 10.26 16.26 4.68
CA ALA A 429 9.88 15.37 5.76
C ALA A 429 11.01 14.44 6.25
N ASN A 430 10.82 13.91 7.46
CA ASN A 430 11.68 12.88 8.03
C ASN A 430 11.12 11.49 7.71
N ILE A 431 11.58 10.94 6.59
CA ILE A 431 11.08 9.70 5.98
C ILE A 431 12.15 8.58 5.95
N MET A 432 13.29 8.81 6.60
CA MET A 432 14.40 7.88 6.67
C MET A 432 14.31 7.00 7.93
N GLU A 433 14.87 5.81 7.82
CA GLU A 433 15.25 4.90 8.90
C GLU A 433 16.67 4.41 8.66
N GLU A 434 17.41 4.27 9.76
CA GLU A 434 18.79 3.82 9.77
C GLU A 434 18.85 2.46 10.45
N ASP A 435 19.58 1.55 9.84
CA ASP A 435 19.92 0.27 10.44
C ASP A 435 21.18 0.47 11.29
N MET A 436 21.03 0.35 12.61
CA MET A 436 22.10 0.70 13.56
C MET A 436 23.28 -0.29 13.53
N GLU A 437 23.03 -1.53 13.09
CA GLU A 437 24.07 -2.57 13.01
C GLU A 437 24.87 -2.42 11.72
N THR A 438 24.18 -2.29 10.60
CA THR A 438 24.82 -2.25 9.28
C THR A 438 25.23 -0.85 8.84
N GLY A 439 24.60 0.20 9.39
CA GLY A 439 24.77 1.60 8.99
C GLY A 439 24.03 1.97 7.71
N TYR A 440 23.16 1.10 7.18
CA TYR A 440 22.40 1.39 5.96
C TYR A 440 21.27 2.37 6.20
N VAL A 441 21.04 3.21 5.18
CA VAL A 441 19.99 4.22 5.16
C VAL A 441 18.91 3.78 4.18
N ARG A 442 17.65 3.78 4.63
CA ARG A 442 16.50 3.49 3.79
C ARG A 442 15.34 4.42 4.10
N HIS A 443 14.39 4.49 3.19
CA HIS A 443 13.10 5.08 3.51
C HIS A 443 12.37 4.19 4.53
N ASN A 444 11.81 4.78 5.58
CA ASN A 444 10.88 4.09 6.46
C ASN A 444 9.53 3.96 5.75
N HIS A 445 9.10 2.73 5.46
CA HIS A 445 7.91 2.47 4.66
C HIS A 445 6.63 3.07 5.27
N GLU A 446 6.47 3.07 6.60
CA GLU A 446 5.27 3.61 7.25
C GLU A 446 5.21 5.13 7.21
N ARG A 447 6.32 5.79 7.54
CA ARG A 447 6.42 7.25 7.53
C ARG A 447 6.29 7.79 6.11
N LEU A 448 6.94 7.15 5.14
CA LEU A 448 6.86 7.52 3.73
C LEU A 448 5.42 7.42 3.21
N ALA A 449 4.79 6.26 3.34
CA ALA A 449 3.42 6.06 2.86
C ALA A 449 2.42 6.99 3.58
N GLY A 450 2.50 7.10 4.91
CA GLY A 450 1.61 7.97 5.68
C GLY A 450 1.75 9.45 5.30
N LEU A 451 2.95 9.91 4.99
CA LEU A 451 3.18 11.28 4.50
C LEU A 451 2.57 11.47 3.10
N LEU A 452 2.83 10.55 2.17
CA LEU A 452 2.35 10.63 0.79
C LEU A 452 0.81 10.65 0.75
N ILE A 453 0.15 9.82 1.54
CA ILE A 453 -1.32 9.80 1.64
C ILE A 453 -1.86 11.12 2.23
N ARG A 454 -1.21 11.68 3.27
CA ARG A 454 -1.58 13.01 3.81
C ARG A 454 -1.34 14.15 2.82
N TRP A 455 -0.31 14.05 2.00
CA TRP A 455 -0.04 15.03 0.95
C TRP A 455 -1.10 14.93 -0.15
N PHE A 456 -1.40 13.72 -0.60
CA PHE A 456 -2.45 13.44 -1.59
C PHE A 456 -3.81 13.99 -1.14
N GLY A 457 -4.24 13.70 0.10
CA GLY A 457 -5.52 14.21 0.62
C GLY A 457 -5.64 15.73 0.57
N ARG A 458 -4.55 16.46 0.84
CA ARG A 458 -4.51 17.93 0.73
C ARG A 458 -4.49 18.41 -0.72
N ALA A 459 -3.76 17.72 -1.60
CA ALA A 459 -3.69 18.05 -3.01
C ALA A 459 -5.06 17.87 -3.70
N ALA A 460 -5.74 16.76 -3.40
CA ALA A 460 -7.08 16.46 -3.92
C ALA A 460 -8.13 17.49 -3.46
N GLU A 461 -8.07 17.93 -2.20
CA GLU A 461 -8.97 18.97 -1.69
C GLU A 461 -8.78 20.31 -2.42
N VAL A 462 -7.53 20.70 -2.71
CA VAL A 462 -7.23 21.93 -3.46
C VAL A 462 -7.74 21.82 -4.89
N GLN A 463 -7.55 20.68 -5.57
CA GLN A 463 -8.06 20.47 -6.93
C GLN A 463 -9.58 20.52 -6.99
N SER A 464 -10.27 19.91 -6.02
CA SER A 464 -11.74 19.95 -5.93
C SER A 464 -12.27 21.38 -5.75
N LYS A 465 -11.65 22.18 -4.89
CA LYS A 465 -12.02 23.60 -4.70
C LYS A 465 -11.78 24.45 -5.95
N MET A 466 -10.68 24.20 -6.67
CA MET A 466 -10.40 24.91 -7.93
C MET A 466 -11.43 24.55 -9.01
N ALA A 467 -11.80 23.28 -9.15
CA ALA A 467 -12.81 22.83 -10.11
C ALA A 467 -14.18 23.48 -9.84
N GLN A 468 -14.62 23.51 -8.57
CA GLN A 468 -15.87 24.17 -8.17
C GLN A 468 -15.86 25.68 -8.45
N THR A 469 -14.71 26.33 -8.30
CA THR A 469 -14.58 27.78 -8.57
C THR A 469 -14.67 28.07 -10.07
N ILE A 470 -14.13 27.19 -10.92
CA ILE A 470 -14.24 27.33 -12.38
C ILE A 470 -15.67 27.10 -12.85
N GLU A 471 -16.38 26.11 -12.30
CA GLU A 471 -17.81 25.88 -12.61
C GLU A 471 -18.72 27.05 -12.20
N ILE A 472 -18.38 27.80 -11.14
CA ILE A 472 -19.14 28.98 -10.70
C ILE A 472 -18.89 30.19 -11.60
N LEU A 473 -17.74 30.23 -12.29
CA LEU A 473 -17.32 31.34 -13.15
C LEU A 473 -17.70 31.13 -14.63
N GLN A 474 -18.18 29.95 -15.00
CA GLN A 474 -18.75 29.61 -16.31
C GLN A 474 -20.28 29.68 -16.25
#